data_AF-A0A959B809-F1
#
_entry.id   AF-A0A959B809-F1
#
_cell.length_a   1.000
_cell.length_b   1.000
_cell.length_c   1.000
_cell.angle_alpha   90.00
_cell.angle_beta   90.00
_cell.angle_gamma   90.00
#
_symmetry.space_group_name_H-M   'P 1'
#
loop_
_entity.id
_entity.type
_entity.pdbx_description
1 polymer ?
#
loop_
_entity_poly.entity_id
_entity_poly.type
_entity_poly.pdbx_seq_one_letter_code
_entity_poly.pdbx_strand_id
1 'polypeptide(L)'
;MKTFLKSTFLPALLLLAACSTPKMAVDTQLQTTPALAVKGRQGWMLNQHLSFGEFTTGKVQRGWLKSYDIPFIVRFSGAKEKLAYTLTNGEGQAAEVFCMGKLRQQDLPLFNDLFELNLGWQDAFSGAIALNDGRQHYDFLLTGLNQNNWFRPAEGFIRYQEGLIDIQPVDRLDNGQRALGQQSLGFQFVYHNEVIGAVETLNNGRVWLKDGLAPELRLVLGSVAAALLLRSELES
;
A
#
# COMPACT_ATOMS: atom_id res chain seq x y z
N MET A 1 -12.28 -71.09 -27.15
CA MET A 1 -11.73 -69.84 -27.74
C MET A 1 -11.70 -68.77 -26.66
N LYS A 2 -10.52 -68.27 -26.29
CA LYS A 2 -10.32 -67.25 -25.24
C LYS A 2 -10.34 -65.85 -25.90
N THR A 3 -11.32 -65.02 -25.56
CA THR A 3 -11.40 -63.62 -26.01
C THR A 3 -10.54 -62.74 -25.11
N PHE A 4 -9.50 -62.13 -25.72
CA PHE A 4 -8.57 -61.20 -25.07
C PHE A 4 -9.23 -59.84 -24.79
N LEU A 5 -9.18 -59.39 -23.54
CA LEU A 5 -9.41 -58.01 -23.12
C LEU A 5 -8.41 -57.08 -23.83
N LYS A 6 -8.90 -56.05 -24.52
CA LYS A 6 -8.11 -54.86 -24.85
C LYS A 6 -8.56 -53.72 -23.95
N SER A 7 -7.84 -53.53 -22.85
CA SER A 7 -7.97 -52.37 -21.98
C SER A 7 -7.22 -51.21 -22.61
N THR A 8 -7.96 -50.30 -23.25
CA THR A 8 -7.42 -49.07 -23.83
C THR A 8 -7.21 -48.06 -22.69
N PHE A 9 -5.97 -47.92 -22.23
CA PHE A 9 -5.58 -46.86 -21.30
C PHE A 9 -5.71 -45.51 -22.02
N LEU A 10 -6.71 -44.72 -21.64
CA LEU A 10 -6.89 -43.34 -22.08
C LEU A 10 -6.02 -42.43 -21.20
N PRO A 11 -4.97 -41.76 -21.71
CA PRO A 11 -4.22 -40.81 -20.91
C PRO A 11 -5.11 -39.59 -20.67
N ALA A 12 -5.59 -39.44 -19.44
CA ALA A 12 -6.25 -38.24 -18.97
C ALA A 12 -5.22 -37.10 -18.96
N LEU A 13 -5.13 -36.38 -20.07
CA LEU A 13 -4.35 -35.17 -20.23
C LEU A 13 -4.98 -34.09 -19.33
N LEU A 14 -4.45 -33.96 -18.11
CA LEU A 14 -4.81 -32.90 -17.17
C LEU A 14 -4.52 -31.55 -17.82
N LEU A 15 -5.59 -30.90 -18.30
CA LEU A 15 -5.61 -29.49 -18.65
C LEU A 15 -5.24 -28.70 -17.38
N LEU A 16 -3.96 -28.39 -17.23
CA LEU A 16 -3.47 -27.36 -16.32
C LEU A 16 -4.03 -26.04 -16.81
N ALA A 17 -5.28 -25.75 -16.46
CA ALA A 17 -5.87 -24.44 -16.63
C ALA A 17 -4.94 -23.45 -15.91
N ALA A 18 -4.29 -22.59 -16.69
CA ALA A 18 -3.47 -21.52 -16.18
C ALA A 18 -4.38 -20.54 -15.42
N CYS A 19 -4.54 -20.76 -14.11
CA CYS A 19 -5.16 -19.79 -13.23
C CYS A 19 -4.25 -18.55 -13.18
N SER A 20 -4.49 -17.59 -14.07
CA SER A 20 -3.91 -16.27 -13.95
C SER A 20 -4.50 -15.62 -12.71
N THR A 21 -3.65 -15.28 -11.74
CA THR A 21 -4.08 -14.55 -10.54
C THR A 21 -4.63 -13.18 -10.96
N PRO A 22 -5.81 -12.77 -10.47
CA PRO A 22 -6.36 -11.44 -10.73
C PRO A 22 -5.35 -10.34 -10.42
N LYS A 23 -5.34 -9.31 -11.26
CA LYS A 23 -4.41 -8.18 -11.19
C LYS A 23 -5.21 -6.88 -11.17
N MET A 24 -4.77 -5.91 -10.38
CA MET A 24 -5.26 -4.54 -10.38
C MET A 24 -5.00 -3.89 -11.76
N ALA A 25 -5.97 -3.09 -12.23
CA ALA A 25 -5.79 -2.21 -13.36
C ALA A 25 -4.74 -1.13 -13.03
N VAL A 26 -3.90 -0.80 -14.01
CA VAL A 26 -2.88 0.24 -13.86
C VAL A 26 -3.13 1.31 -14.90
N ASP A 27 -2.97 2.57 -14.52
CA ASP A 27 -3.14 3.70 -15.44
C ASP A 27 -2.22 3.55 -16.67
N THR A 28 -2.72 4.00 -17.82
CA THR A 28 -1.97 4.02 -19.08
C THR A 28 -0.60 4.67 -18.97
N GLN A 29 -0.44 5.68 -18.11
CA GLN A 29 0.82 6.39 -17.86
C GLN A 29 1.89 5.53 -17.18
N LEU A 30 1.49 4.40 -16.58
CA LEU A 30 2.40 3.46 -15.92
C LEU A 30 2.53 2.12 -16.66
N GLN A 31 1.91 1.95 -17.83
CA GLN A 31 1.95 0.67 -18.56
C GLN A 31 3.35 0.25 -19.00
N THR A 32 4.22 1.21 -19.31
CA THR A 32 5.62 0.94 -19.66
C THR A 32 6.53 0.88 -18.44
N THR A 33 6.05 1.32 -17.27
CA THR A 33 6.79 1.29 -16.01
C THR A 33 6.89 -0.15 -15.49
N PRO A 34 8.09 -0.66 -15.16
CA PRO A 34 8.25 -2.01 -14.64
C PRO A 34 7.47 -2.23 -13.34
N ALA A 35 6.73 -3.34 -13.28
CA ALA A 35 6.06 -3.76 -12.05
C ALA A 35 7.09 -4.39 -11.08
N LEU A 36 7.28 -3.77 -9.92
CA LEU A 36 8.16 -4.26 -8.86
C LEU A 36 7.39 -5.28 -8.00
N ALA A 37 7.72 -6.56 -8.15
CA ALA A 37 7.12 -7.62 -7.36
C ALA A 37 7.52 -7.49 -5.88
N VAL A 38 6.53 -7.50 -4.99
CA VAL A 38 6.75 -7.42 -3.55
C VAL A 38 7.06 -8.80 -2.99
N LYS A 39 8.06 -8.86 -2.10
CA LYS A 39 8.45 -10.06 -1.35
C LYS A 39 8.38 -9.81 0.15
N GLY A 40 8.23 -10.89 0.92
CA GLY A 40 8.24 -10.86 2.38
C GLY A 40 6.94 -10.39 3.04
N ARG A 41 5.87 -10.24 2.24
CA ARG A 41 4.53 -9.96 2.75
C ARG A 41 3.90 -11.17 3.43
N GLN A 42 4.04 -12.35 2.83
CA GLN A 42 3.51 -13.62 3.36
C GLN A 42 4.41 -14.17 4.47
N GLY A 43 3.80 -14.57 5.59
CA GLY A 43 4.50 -15.23 6.69
C GLY A 43 4.11 -14.69 8.07
N TRP A 44 4.83 -15.13 9.09
CA TRP A 44 4.64 -14.61 10.45
C TRP A 44 5.01 -13.13 10.49
N MET A 45 4.11 -12.28 11.00
CA MET A 45 4.36 -10.84 11.20
C MET A 45 5.55 -10.50 12.13
N LEU A 46 6.16 -11.48 12.81
CA LEU A 46 7.36 -11.27 13.63
C LEU A 46 8.59 -11.11 12.74
N ASN A 47 9.30 -10.00 12.89
CA ASN A 47 10.47 -9.66 12.06
C ASN A 47 10.14 -9.64 10.57
N GLN A 48 8.97 -9.14 10.20
CA GLN A 48 8.60 -8.97 8.80
C GLN A 48 9.56 -7.97 8.13
N HIS A 49 9.95 -8.28 6.89
CA HIS A 49 10.72 -7.42 6.01
C HIS A 49 10.06 -7.44 4.63
N LEU A 50 9.83 -6.29 4.02
CA LEU A 50 9.39 -6.21 2.63
C LEU A 50 10.55 -5.82 1.72
N SER A 51 10.51 -6.31 0.49
CA SER A 51 11.36 -5.80 -0.58
C SER A 51 10.61 -5.73 -1.90
N PHE A 52 10.92 -4.73 -2.72
CA PHE A 52 10.42 -4.55 -4.08
C PHE A 52 11.39 -3.65 -4.86
N GLY A 53 11.89 -4.12 -6.00
CA GLY A 53 12.95 -3.42 -6.73
C GLY A 53 14.18 -3.20 -5.85
N GLU A 54 14.62 -1.95 -5.77
CA GLU A 54 15.73 -1.50 -4.90
C GLU A 54 15.31 -1.22 -3.45
N PHE A 55 14.00 -1.20 -3.18
CA PHE A 55 13.47 -0.87 -1.87
C PHE A 55 13.49 -2.08 -0.95
N THR A 56 14.02 -1.89 0.25
CA THR A 56 13.97 -2.90 1.31
C THR A 56 13.63 -2.25 2.65
N THR A 57 12.70 -2.85 3.39
CA THR A 57 12.42 -2.42 4.75
C THR A 57 13.39 -3.07 5.73
N GLY A 58 13.78 -2.29 6.75
CA GLY A 58 14.26 -2.83 8.01
C GLY A 58 13.19 -3.68 8.69
N LYS A 59 13.51 -4.14 9.90
CA LYS A 59 12.58 -4.94 10.71
C LYS A 59 11.33 -4.12 11.03
N VAL A 60 10.17 -4.62 10.63
CA VAL A 60 8.89 -3.97 10.93
C VAL A 60 8.55 -4.15 12.41
N GLN A 61 8.41 -3.04 13.11
CA GLN A 61 7.99 -2.97 14.50
C GLN A 61 6.49 -2.75 14.56
N ARG A 62 5.76 -3.63 15.26
CA ARG A 62 4.31 -3.51 15.46
C ARG A 62 3.99 -3.34 16.95
N GLY A 63 2.95 -2.57 17.26
CA GLY A 63 2.23 -2.69 18.54
C GLY A 63 2.66 -1.74 19.67
N TRP A 64 3.93 -1.39 19.85
CA TRP A 64 4.34 -0.38 20.87
C TRP A 64 5.70 0.22 20.49
N LEU A 65 5.70 1.45 20.00
CA LEU A 65 6.92 2.24 19.88
C LEU A 65 7.18 2.83 21.28
N LYS A 66 8.19 2.31 21.99
CA LYS A 66 8.71 2.98 23.19
C LYS A 66 9.08 4.40 22.79
N SER A 67 8.30 5.39 23.24
CA SER A 67 8.64 6.83 23.29
C SER A 67 9.76 7.26 22.33
N TYR A 68 9.59 7.02 21.03
CA TYR A 68 10.32 7.80 20.06
C TYR A 68 9.56 9.11 20.01
N ASP A 69 10.26 10.24 20.16
CA ASP A 69 9.74 11.54 19.75
C ASP A 69 9.53 11.46 18.24
N ILE A 70 8.44 10.79 17.83
CA ILE A 70 8.08 10.71 16.43
C ILE A 70 7.60 12.13 16.09
N PRO A 71 8.24 12.81 15.13
CA PRO A 71 7.89 14.17 14.75
C PRO A 71 6.62 14.14 13.90
N PHE A 72 5.54 13.57 14.44
CA PHE A 72 4.22 13.78 13.89
C PHE A 72 3.82 15.22 14.16
N ILE A 73 3.20 15.86 13.16
CA ILE A 73 2.47 17.11 13.37
C ILE A 73 1.31 16.91 14.37
N VAL A 74 0.86 15.66 14.61
CA VAL A 74 -0.26 15.31 15.48
C VAL A 74 0.12 14.21 16.47
N ARG A 75 -0.19 14.37 17.76
CA ARG A 75 -0.07 13.29 18.76
C ARG A 75 -1.33 12.44 18.75
N PHE A 76 -1.21 11.14 18.44
CA PHE A 76 -2.36 10.24 18.35
C PHE A 76 -2.39 9.31 19.57
N SER A 77 -3.45 9.40 20.39
CA SER A 77 -3.63 8.56 21.58
C SER A 77 -4.54 7.34 21.34
N GLY A 78 -5.29 7.30 20.24
CA GLY A 78 -6.31 6.27 19.96
C GLY A 78 -5.96 5.19 18.91
N ALA A 79 -4.77 5.23 18.30
CA ALA A 79 -4.38 4.30 17.24
C ALA A 79 -4.35 2.83 17.73
N LYS A 80 -5.11 1.94 17.08
CA LYS A 80 -5.11 0.49 17.37
C LYS A 80 -4.08 -0.28 16.55
N GLU A 81 -3.64 0.29 15.44
CA GLU A 81 -2.52 -0.21 14.67
C GLU A 81 -1.38 0.80 14.74
N LYS A 82 -0.17 0.32 15.03
CA LYS A 82 1.06 1.12 15.08
C LYS A 82 2.16 0.33 14.41
N LEU A 83 2.81 0.94 13.41
CA LEU A 83 3.88 0.35 12.62
C LEU A 83 5.06 1.32 12.59
N ALA A 84 6.28 0.80 12.68
CA ALA A 84 7.45 1.55 12.28
C ALA A 84 8.46 0.67 11.56
N TYR A 85 9.19 1.27 10.62
CA TYR A 85 10.27 0.62 9.90
C TYR A 85 11.14 1.67 9.23
N THR A 86 12.35 1.28 8.85
CA THR A 86 13.19 2.04 7.94
C THR A 86 12.98 1.51 6.53
N LEU A 87 12.91 2.35 5.51
CA LEU A 87 13.00 1.96 4.11
C LEU A 87 14.34 2.44 3.53
N THR A 88 15.00 1.62 2.74
CA THR A 88 16.25 1.98 2.03
C THR A 88 16.08 1.68 0.54
N ASN A 89 16.76 2.43 -0.34
CA ASN A 89 16.67 2.29 -1.80
C ASN A 89 17.96 1.76 -2.46
N GLY A 90 18.88 1.16 -1.69
CA GLY A 90 20.15 0.65 -2.21
C GLY A 90 21.21 1.70 -2.58
N GLU A 91 20.83 2.99 -2.66
CA GLU A 91 21.72 4.12 -2.99
C GLU A 91 22.22 4.88 -1.74
N GLY A 92 22.04 4.29 -0.56
CA GLY A 92 22.41 4.91 0.72
C GLY A 92 21.39 5.92 1.26
N GLN A 93 20.29 6.17 0.55
CA GLN A 93 19.17 6.93 1.08
C GLN A 93 18.29 6.04 1.95
N ALA A 94 17.74 6.62 3.01
CA ALA A 94 16.88 5.94 3.94
C ALA A 94 15.78 6.86 4.45
N ALA A 95 14.63 6.27 4.75
CA ALA A 95 13.49 6.94 5.36
C ALA A 95 13.06 6.17 6.60
N GLU A 96 12.87 6.86 7.71
CA GLU A 96 12.17 6.34 8.87
C GLU A 96 10.67 6.57 8.69
N VAL A 97 9.89 5.51 8.78
CA VAL A 97 8.46 5.54 8.53
C VAL A 97 7.73 5.11 9.79
N PHE A 98 6.75 5.90 10.19
CA PHE A 98 5.89 5.65 11.33
C PHE A 98 4.44 5.72 10.87
N CYS A 99 3.67 4.66 11.10
CA CYS A 99 2.27 4.59 10.67
C CYS A 99 1.34 4.27 11.83
N MET A 100 0.11 4.77 11.73
CA MET A 100 -0.98 4.52 12.64
C MET A 100 -2.25 4.23 11.84
N GLY A 101 -2.96 3.19 12.25
CA GLY A 101 -4.21 2.76 11.63
C GLY A 101 -5.35 2.60 12.62
N LYS A 102 -6.55 2.43 12.08
CA LYS A 102 -7.80 2.28 12.84
C LYS A 102 -8.08 3.50 13.71
N LEU A 103 -7.68 4.68 13.23
CA LEU A 103 -7.90 5.96 13.88
C LEU A 103 -9.38 6.35 13.73
N ARG A 104 -9.96 6.93 14.79
CA ARG A 104 -11.28 7.56 14.75
C ARG A 104 -11.12 9.07 14.64
N GLN A 105 -12.13 9.76 14.09
CA GLN A 105 -12.12 11.23 13.96
C GLN A 105 -11.79 11.95 15.28
N GLN A 106 -12.32 11.47 16.41
CA GLN A 106 -12.04 12.02 17.75
C GLN A 106 -10.57 11.93 18.17
N ASP A 107 -9.77 11.09 17.51
CA ASP A 107 -8.33 10.91 17.78
C ASP A 107 -7.48 11.89 16.95
N LEU A 108 -8.11 12.76 16.14
CA LEU A 108 -7.48 13.70 15.20
C LEU A 108 -7.83 15.18 15.50
N PRO A 109 -7.45 15.73 16.68
CA PRO A 109 -7.91 17.05 17.10
C PRO A 109 -7.51 18.18 16.14
N LEU A 110 -6.32 18.12 15.52
CA LEU A 110 -5.85 19.14 14.56
C LEU A 110 -6.58 19.12 13.21
N PHE A 111 -7.30 18.05 12.87
CA PHE A 111 -8.03 17.97 11.61
C PHE A 111 -9.36 18.71 11.65
N ASN A 112 -9.98 18.88 12.83
CA ASN A 112 -11.22 19.64 12.96
C ASN A 112 -11.02 21.13 12.66
N ASP A 113 -9.81 21.67 12.89
CA ASP A 113 -9.50 23.08 12.65
C ASP A 113 -9.07 23.37 11.20
N LEU A 114 -8.51 22.37 10.49
CA LEU A 114 -8.07 22.51 9.10
C LEU A 114 -9.13 22.07 8.08
N PHE A 115 -10.05 21.21 8.49
CA PHE A 115 -11.12 20.68 7.65
C PHE A 115 -12.42 20.75 8.44
N GLU A 116 -13.31 21.69 8.11
CA GLU A 116 -14.69 21.80 8.65
C GLU A 116 -15.59 20.62 8.22
N LEU A 117 -15.03 19.43 8.05
CA LEU A 117 -15.68 18.29 7.46
C LEU A 117 -15.91 17.27 8.56
N ASN A 118 -17.13 17.28 9.11
CA ASN A 118 -17.61 16.26 10.04
C ASN A 118 -17.92 14.97 9.27
N LEU A 119 -16.87 14.27 8.83
CA LEU A 119 -17.02 13.23 7.82
C LEU A 119 -17.36 11.85 8.39
N GLY A 120 -17.53 11.74 9.71
CA GLY A 120 -17.93 10.49 10.36
C GLY A 120 -16.98 9.34 10.05
N TRP A 121 -15.73 9.65 9.72
CA TRP A 121 -14.78 8.66 9.27
C TRP A 121 -14.40 7.75 10.43
N GLN A 122 -14.62 6.47 10.19
CA GLN A 122 -14.04 5.40 10.96
C GLN A 122 -12.95 4.79 10.09
N ASP A 123 -11.81 4.48 10.72
CA ASP A 123 -10.71 3.77 10.09
C ASP A 123 -9.85 4.61 9.12
N ALA A 124 -9.26 5.68 9.66
CA ALA A 124 -8.17 6.37 8.98
C ALA A 124 -6.81 5.67 9.20
N PHE A 125 -5.95 5.76 8.21
CA PHE A 125 -4.55 5.33 8.24
C PHE A 125 -3.66 6.52 7.91
N SER A 126 -2.70 6.82 8.77
CA SER A 126 -1.82 7.97 8.63
C SER A 126 -0.41 7.58 8.98
N GLY A 127 0.56 8.35 8.48
CA GLY A 127 1.95 8.17 8.87
C GLY A 127 2.80 9.38 8.58
N ALA A 128 4.00 9.35 9.17
CA ALA A 128 5.05 10.32 8.96
C ALA A 128 6.28 9.60 8.40
N ILE A 129 6.99 10.30 7.52
CA ILE A 129 8.20 9.84 6.85
C ILE A 129 9.26 10.91 7.10
N ALA A 130 10.36 10.50 7.75
CA ALA A 130 11.52 11.34 7.98
C ALA A 130 12.68 10.80 7.14
N LEU A 131 13.24 11.63 6.27
CA LEU A 131 14.39 11.27 5.47
C LEU A 131 15.67 11.38 6.30
N ASN A 132 16.68 10.56 5.98
CA ASN A 132 17.94 10.50 6.73
C ASN A 132 18.78 11.79 6.68
N ASP A 133 18.48 12.72 5.79
CA ASP A 133 19.09 14.05 5.78
C ASP A 133 18.51 15.02 6.83
N GLY A 134 17.39 14.63 7.47
CA GLY A 134 16.70 15.39 8.52
C GLY A 134 16.08 16.70 8.05
N ARG A 135 16.06 17.00 6.74
CA ARG A 135 15.60 18.30 6.22
C ARG A 135 14.15 18.28 5.80
N GLN A 136 13.66 17.13 5.36
CA GLN A 136 12.33 16.99 4.81
C GLN A 136 11.51 15.95 5.57
N HIS A 137 10.29 16.36 5.90
CA HIS A 137 9.29 15.55 6.57
C HIS A 137 8.06 15.49 5.68
N TYR A 138 7.52 14.28 5.54
CA TYR A 138 6.29 14.02 4.80
C TYR A 138 5.28 13.41 5.75
N ASP A 139 4.03 13.81 5.60
CA ASP A 139 2.91 13.13 6.25
C ASP A 139 2.03 12.51 5.17
N PHE A 140 1.34 11.43 5.50
CA PHE A 140 0.24 10.95 4.67
C PHE A 140 -1.00 10.64 5.53
N LEU A 141 -2.16 10.74 4.89
CA LEU A 141 -3.44 10.37 5.44
C LEU A 141 -4.24 9.64 4.38
N LEU A 142 -4.86 8.54 4.75
CA LEU A 142 -5.89 7.84 3.99
C LEU A 142 -7.12 7.66 4.88
N THR A 143 -8.29 7.80 4.28
CA THR A 143 -9.58 7.63 4.94
C THR A 143 -10.45 6.67 4.14
N GLY A 144 -11.53 6.16 4.73
CA GLY A 144 -12.48 5.32 3.99
C GLY A 144 -11.97 3.93 3.61
N LEU A 145 -10.86 3.47 4.20
CA LEU A 145 -10.15 2.25 3.77
C LEU A 145 -10.98 0.96 3.92
N ASN A 146 -11.90 0.95 4.88
CA ASN A 146 -12.84 -0.16 5.13
C ASN A 146 -14.31 0.26 5.01
N GLN A 147 -14.60 1.42 4.42
CA GLN A 147 -15.98 1.84 4.25
C GLN A 147 -16.62 1.05 3.10
N ASN A 148 -17.71 0.37 3.41
CA ASN A 148 -18.63 -0.33 2.49
C ASN A 148 -19.36 0.66 1.54
N ASN A 149 -18.87 1.89 1.38
CA ASN A 149 -19.62 2.96 0.72
C ASN A 149 -19.01 3.35 -0.61
N TRP A 150 -19.60 2.85 -1.70
CA TRP A 150 -19.20 3.21 -3.06
C TRP A 150 -19.33 4.71 -3.38
N PHE A 151 -20.10 5.47 -2.59
CA PHE A 151 -20.23 6.92 -2.76
C PHE A 151 -19.13 7.71 -2.05
N ARG A 152 -18.28 7.05 -1.25
CA ARG A 152 -17.14 7.65 -0.54
C ARG A 152 -15.94 6.71 -0.64
N PRO A 153 -15.30 6.63 -1.82
CA PRO A 153 -14.14 5.78 -2.01
C PRO A 153 -13.01 6.18 -1.05
N ALA A 154 -12.11 5.24 -0.77
CA ALA A 154 -10.99 5.50 0.11
C ALA A 154 -10.06 6.56 -0.51
N GLU A 155 -9.94 7.72 0.11
CA GLU A 155 -9.17 8.85 -0.40
C GLU A 155 -8.11 9.27 0.59
N GLY A 156 -7.01 9.77 0.06
CA GLY A 156 -5.89 10.23 0.87
C GLY A 156 -4.97 11.17 0.13
N PHE A 157 -3.94 11.61 0.83
CA PHE A 157 -2.88 12.45 0.27
C PHE A 157 -1.57 12.23 1.02
N ILE A 158 -0.47 12.54 0.35
CA ILE A 158 0.85 12.77 0.91
C ILE A 158 1.07 14.27 0.91
N ARG A 159 1.41 14.85 2.07
CA ARG A 159 1.72 16.26 2.24
C ARG A 159 3.22 16.46 2.43
N TYR A 160 3.74 17.49 1.78
CA TYR A 160 5.09 18.00 1.94
C TYR A 160 5.06 19.53 2.00
N GLN A 161 6.22 20.18 2.10
CA GLN A 161 6.32 21.63 2.36
C GLN A 161 5.60 22.49 1.30
N GLU A 162 5.61 22.09 0.04
CA GLU A 162 5.14 22.92 -1.07
C GLU A 162 3.88 22.39 -1.78
N GLY A 163 3.32 21.25 -1.33
CA GLY A 163 2.14 20.69 -1.99
C GLY A 163 1.63 19.36 -1.48
N LEU A 164 0.80 18.73 -2.31
CA LEU A 164 0.12 17.47 -2.06
C LEU A 164 0.33 16.50 -3.23
N ILE A 165 0.31 15.20 -2.92
CA ILE A 165 0.19 14.10 -3.88
C ILE A 165 -1.06 13.33 -3.47
N ASP A 166 -2.04 13.20 -4.36
CA ASP A 166 -3.28 12.49 -4.05
C ASP A 166 -3.03 10.98 -4.04
N ILE A 167 -3.71 10.30 -3.13
CA ILE A 167 -3.76 8.84 -3.05
C ILE A 167 -5.19 8.43 -3.38
N GLN A 168 -5.35 7.80 -4.53
CA GLN A 168 -6.66 7.40 -5.04
C GLN A 168 -6.78 5.88 -5.06
N PRO A 169 -7.95 5.31 -4.74
CA PRO A 169 -8.13 3.87 -4.72
C PRO A 169 -8.33 3.34 -6.13
N VAL A 170 -7.86 2.13 -6.37
CA VAL A 170 -8.13 1.39 -7.61
C VAL A 170 -9.03 0.21 -7.28
N ASP A 171 -10.19 0.13 -7.93
CA ASP A 171 -11.22 -0.89 -7.68
C ASP A 171 -11.47 -1.83 -8.88
N ARG A 172 -10.67 -1.67 -9.95
CA ARG A 172 -10.79 -2.44 -11.18
C ARG A 172 -9.64 -3.40 -11.37
N LEU A 173 -9.97 -4.55 -11.92
CA LEU A 173 -9.03 -5.54 -12.44
C LEU A 173 -8.52 -5.14 -13.83
N ASP A 174 -7.40 -5.72 -14.23
CA ASP A 174 -6.75 -5.51 -15.53
C ASP A 174 -7.66 -5.86 -16.73
N ASN A 175 -8.60 -6.78 -16.55
CA ASN A 175 -9.65 -7.11 -17.52
C ASN A 175 -10.81 -6.09 -17.57
N GLY A 176 -10.72 -4.99 -16.83
CA GLY A 176 -11.72 -3.92 -16.76
C GLY A 176 -12.91 -4.22 -15.84
N GLN A 177 -13.02 -5.44 -15.30
CA GLN A 177 -14.07 -5.78 -14.34
C GLN A 177 -13.78 -5.12 -12.99
N ARG A 178 -14.83 -4.79 -12.24
CA ARG A 178 -14.65 -4.36 -10.85
C ARG A 178 -14.32 -5.55 -9.97
N ALA A 179 -13.53 -5.31 -8.94
CA ALA A 179 -13.29 -6.29 -7.89
C ALA A 179 -14.61 -6.77 -7.28
N LEU A 180 -14.72 -8.07 -7.02
CA LEU A 180 -15.79 -8.61 -6.20
C LEU A 180 -15.46 -8.33 -4.73
N GLY A 181 -16.29 -7.53 -4.07
CA GLY A 181 -16.03 -7.02 -2.73
C GLY A 181 -15.91 -5.50 -2.72
N GLN A 182 -15.64 -4.93 -1.55
CA GLN A 182 -15.70 -3.47 -1.34
C GLN A 182 -14.37 -2.87 -0.89
N GLN A 183 -13.32 -3.68 -0.90
CA GLN A 183 -11.96 -3.23 -0.63
C GLN A 183 -11.29 -2.86 -1.95
N SER A 184 -10.55 -1.76 -1.91
CA SER A 184 -9.72 -1.36 -3.03
C SER A 184 -8.62 -2.40 -3.28
N LEU A 185 -8.33 -2.65 -4.56
CA LEU A 185 -7.28 -3.58 -5.00
C LEU A 185 -5.86 -3.00 -4.86
N GLY A 186 -5.78 -1.71 -4.53
CA GLY A 186 -4.55 -0.96 -4.40
C GLY A 186 -4.78 0.54 -4.56
N PHE A 187 -3.72 1.32 -4.66
CA PHE A 187 -3.81 2.77 -4.72
C PHE A 187 -2.90 3.31 -5.81
N GLN A 188 -3.27 4.46 -6.36
CA GLN A 188 -2.43 5.24 -7.27
C GLN A 188 -2.05 6.57 -6.64
N PHE A 189 -0.85 7.03 -6.96
CA PHE A 189 -0.28 8.30 -6.53
C PHE A 189 -0.40 9.30 -7.67
N VAL A 190 -1.13 10.39 -7.46
CA VAL A 190 -1.40 11.40 -8.48
C VAL A 190 -0.76 12.72 -8.06
N TYR A 191 0.09 13.26 -8.92
CA TYR A 191 0.77 14.53 -8.71
C TYR A 191 0.53 15.43 -9.92
N HIS A 192 -0.01 16.63 -9.70
CA HIS A 192 -0.40 17.55 -10.79
C HIS A 192 -1.24 16.88 -11.90
N ASN A 193 -2.21 16.06 -11.49
CA ASN A 193 -3.11 15.32 -12.38
C ASN A 193 -2.39 14.26 -13.26
N GLU A 194 -1.18 13.86 -12.87
CA GLU A 194 -0.38 12.79 -13.49
C GLU A 194 -0.21 11.62 -12.51
N VAL A 195 -0.41 10.40 -12.99
CA VAL A 195 -0.19 9.19 -12.20
C VAL A 195 1.30 8.86 -12.19
N ILE A 196 1.94 9.08 -11.04
CA ILE A 196 3.39 8.93 -10.87
C ILE A 196 3.79 7.62 -10.18
N GLY A 197 2.82 6.88 -9.65
CA GLY A 197 3.05 5.54 -9.12
C GLY A 197 1.76 4.85 -8.72
N ALA A 198 1.87 3.56 -8.42
CA ALA A 198 0.77 2.75 -7.94
C ALA A 198 1.28 1.63 -7.03
N VAL A 199 0.42 1.16 -6.14
CA VAL A 199 0.64 -0.03 -5.32
C VAL A 199 -0.57 -0.93 -5.40
N GLU A 200 -0.37 -2.16 -5.83
CA GLU A 200 -1.37 -3.23 -5.74
C GLU A 200 -1.24 -3.91 -4.38
N THR A 201 -2.36 -4.08 -3.70
CA THR A 201 -2.45 -4.75 -2.41
C THR A 201 -3.02 -6.17 -2.52
N LEU A 202 -3.39 -6.64 -3.70
CA LEU A 202 -3.77 -8.04 -3.94
C LEU A 202 -2.58 -9.00 -3.86
N ASN A 203 -2.82 -10.23 -3.37
CA ASN A 203 -1.82 -11.29 -3.27
C ASN A 203 -0.55 -10.82 -2.52
N ASN A 204 0.63 -10.99 -3.12
CA ASN A 204 1.89 -10.47 -2.59
C ASN A 204 2.03 -8.95 -2.75
N GLY A 205 1.26 -8.36 -3.66
CA GLY A 205 1.35 -6.96 -4.03
C GLY A 205 2.42 -6.67 -5.08
N ARG A 206 2.28 -5.51 -5.72
CA ARG A 206 3.21 -4.97 -6.72
C ARG A 206 3.27 -3.47 -6.57
N VAL A 207 4.40 -2.88 -6.93
CA VAL A 207 4.60 -1.43 -6.90
C VAL A 207 5.06 -0.96 -8.28
N TRP A 208 4.50 0.16 -8.74
CA TRP A 208 4.94 0.87 -9.94
C TRP A 208 5.37 2.27 -9.50
N LEU A 209 6.57 2.68 -9.89
CA LEU A 209 7.07 4.04 -9.65
C LEU A 209 7.60 4.54 -10.98
N LYS A 210 7.05 5.64 -11.48
CA LYS A 210 7.42 6.23 -12.77
C LYS A 210 8.94 6.47 -12.83
N ASP A 211 9.51 6.24 -14.00
CA ASP A 211 10.93 6.52 -14.23
C ASP A 211 11.20 8.04 -14.22
N GLY A 212 12.41 8.42 -13.81
CA GLY A 212 12.83 9.83 -13.79
C GLY A 212 12.28 10.66 -12.63
N LEU A 213 11.56 10.06 -11.67
CA LEU A 213 11.22 10.73 -10.41
C LEU A 213 12.47 11.14 -9.66
N ALA A 214 12.42 12.30 -8.99
CA ALA A 214 13.47 12.70 -8.06
C ALA A 214 13.70 11.58 -7.03
N PRO A 215 14.96 11.24 -6.67
CA PRO A 215 15.26 10.13 -5.77
C PRO A 215 14.52 10.23 -4.43
N GLU A 216 14.39 11.45 -3.92
CA GLU A 216 13.63 11.79 -2.74
C GLU A 216 12.15 11.38 -2.84
N LEU A 217 11.47 11.87 -3.88
CA LEU A 217 10.06 11.56 -4.13
C LEU A 217 9.85 10.06 -4.33
N ARG A 218 10.78 9.40 -5.02
CA ARG A 218 10.74 7.96 -5.25
C ARG A 218 10.82 7.17 -3.93
N LEU A 219 11.68 7.60 -2.99
CA LEU A 219 11.79 7.02 -1.65
C LEU A 219 10.52 7.27 -0.80
N VAL A 220 9.92 8.45 -0.92
CA VAL A 220 8.64 8.78 -0.25
C VAL A 220 7.50 7.89 -0.77
N LEU A 221 7.34 7.77 -2.09
CA LEU A 221 6.32 6.90 -2.68
C LEU A 221 6.55 5.43 -2.32
N GLY A 222 7.80 4.97 -2.33
CA GLY A 222 8.16 3.64 -1.86
C GLY A 222 7.80 3.43 -0.39
N SER A 223 8.00 4.45 0.46
CA SER A 223 7.62 4.43 1.88
C SER A 223 6.11 4.31 2.06
N VAL A 224 5.32 5.10 1.34
CA VAL A 224 3.86 4.98 1.41
C VAL A 224 3.37 3.64 0.86
N ALA A 225 3.95 3.15 -0.25
CA ALA A 225 3.63 1.84 -0.79
C ALA A 225 3.91 0.70 0.21
N ALA A 226 5.08 0.71 0.86
CA ALA A 226 5.40 -0.24 1.93
C ALA A 226 4.42 -0.14 3.10
N ALA A 227 4.03 1.07 3.51
CA ALA A 227 3.06 1.27 4.59
C ALA A 227 1.70 0.65 4.25
N LEU A 228 1.23 0.84 3.01
CA LEU A 228 -0.02 0.27 2.53
C LEU A 228 0.05 -1.27 2.49
N LEU A 229 1.16 -1.84 2.01
CA LEU A 229 1.39 -3.28 1.95
C LEU A 229 1.52 -3.94 3.33
N LEU A 230 1.99 -3.21 4.33
CA LEU A 230 2.17 -3.68 5.71
C LEU A 230 0.91 -3.58 6.58
N ARG A 231 -0.13 -2.89 6.10
CA ARG A 231 -1.36 -2.70 6.88
C ARG A 231 -2.02 -4.04 7.20
N SER A 232 -2.48 -4.17 8.45
CA SER A 232 -2.98 -5.43 9.03
C SER A 232 -4.25 -6.02 8.41
N GLU A 233 -4.97 -5.29 7.56
CA GLU A 233 -6.31 -5.66 7.06
C GLU A 233 -6.37 -5.93 5.54
N LEU A 234 -5.24 -6.22 4.90
CA LEU A 234 -5.24 -6.66 3.50
C LEU A 234 -5.41 -8.18 3.34
N GLU A 235 -5.65 -8.90 4.44
CA GLU A 235 -6.00 -10.31 4.46
C GLU A 235 -7.25 -10.48 5.34
N SER A 236 -8.42 -10.45 4.71
CA SER A 236 -9.68 -10.91 5.30
C SER A 236 -10.36 -11.87 4.33
#